data_AF-A0A7J3WBV8-F1
#
_entry.id   AF-A0A7J3WBV8-F1
#
_cell.length_a   1.000
_cell.length_b   1.000
_cell.length_c   1.000
_cell.angle_alpha   90.00
_cell.angle_beta   90.00
_cell.angle_gamma   90.00
#
_symmetry.space_group_name_H-M   'P 1'
#
loop_
_entity.id
_entity.type
_entity.pdbx_description
1 polymer ?
#
loop_
_entity_poly.entity_id
_entity_poly.type
_entity_poly.pdbx_seq_one_letter_code
_entity_poly.pdbx_strand_id
1 'polypeptide(L)'
;MSTGLDLDDVVTSIRDAVSRAQSEEDVRVRVSGVIEQKILQPLGINSVGRYEYTLVSGVRIDALYGHVLIEYKAPGKLSNKSDIANAKAQLVRYIEKEAEVENRYGNFLGVIISDRIGFLRYNPRASGDKWVLRGPYDINRETVVKLVEALRGLQRKSLNVESLVRDFGPQSDVAKKMVRLLYERLMGSKSARVRVLFEDWFRLFSQTTGYSPDKLRELKRLVEEYGFRGKVDYNFVIFSLHTYYALVMKLLAAEIAYLYGAGRWLKSYVGELENAYLRGGVDSLKTVLRELEEGGVFANLLNIVNFIEGDYFSWYLDVLDKDLGDAVAEVARRLSDYEPATPQLEPELARDLLKRLYESLIPRDVRHKLGEFYTP
;
A
#
# COMPACT_ATOMS: atom_id res chain seq x y z
N MET A 1 -21.95 1.71 -0.56
CA MET A 1 -22.21 2.21 -1.94
C MET A 1 -20.86 2.64 -2.49
N SER A 2 -20.43 2.09 -3.62
CA SER A 2 -19.18 2.49 -4.27
C SER A 2 -19.42 3.82 -4.98
N THR A 3 -19.17 4.94 -4.31
CA THR A 3 -19.05 6.26 -4.94
C THR A 3 -17.71 6.30 -5.67
N GLY A 4 -17.65 5.60 -6.81
CA GLY A 4 -16.47 5.59 -7.66
C GLY A 4 -16.28 6.96 -8.29
N LEU A 5 -15.11 7.55 -8.09
CA LEU A 5 -14.68 8.78 -8.76
C LEU A 5 -14.63 8.54 -10.28
N ASP A 6 -15.40 9.32 -11.05
CA ASP A 6 -15.43 9.25 -12.52
C ASP A 6 -14.23 9.99 -13.12
N LEU A 7 -13.17 9.25 -13.43
CA LEU A 7 -11.92 9.82 -13.95
C LEU A 7 -12.09 10.50 -15.31
N ASP A 8 -12.96 9.99 -16.18
CA ASP A 8 -13.11 10.53 -17.53
C ASP A 8 -13.87 11.86 -17.48
N ASP A 9 -14.86 11.96 -16.58
CA ASP A 9 -15.51 13.23 -16.26
C ASP A 9 -14.54 14.23 -15.62
N VAL A 10 -13.68 13.80 -14.68
CA VAL A 10 -12.65 14.67 -14.08
C VAL A 10 -11.68 15.20 -15.15
N VAL A 11 -11.15 14.33 -16.01
CA VAL A 11 -10.24 14.73 -17.11
C VAL A 11 -10.91 15.76 -18.01
N THR A 12 -12.13 15.49 -18.45
CA THR A 12 -12.89 16.39 -19.33
C THR A 12 -13.15 17.73 -18.65
N SER A 13 -13.55 17.70 -17.38
CA SER A 13 -13.85 18.90 -16.60
C SER A 13 -12.63 19.78 -16.36
N ILE A 14 -11.45 19.20 -16.08
CA ILE A 14 -10.20 19.96 -15.92
C ILE A 14 -9.81 20.59 -17.27
N ARG A 15 -9.87 19.84 -18.38
CA ARG A 15 -9.57 20.38 -19.72
C ARG A 15 -10.51 21.52 -20.09
N ASP A 16 -11.80 21.37 -19.86
CA ASP A 16 -12.81 22.39 -20.13
C ASP A 16 -12.62 23.63 -19.25
N ALA A 17 -12.30 23.43 -17.96
CA ALA A 17 -11.98 24.51 -17.03
C ALA A 17 -10.79 25.34 -17.51
N VAL A 18 -9.73 24.68 -17.96
CA VAL A 18 -8.50 25.35 -18.42
C VAL A 18 -8.68 26.01 -19.79
N SER A 19 -9.33 25.35 -20.74
CA SER A 19 -9.54 25.91 -22.10
C SER A 19 -10.41 27.17 -22.12
N ARG A 20 -11.31 27.33 -21.14
CA ARG A 20 -12.15 28.53 -20.98
C ARG A 20 -11.50 29.63 -20.13
N ALA A 21 -10.36 29.36 -19.53
CA ALA A 21 -9.66 30.32 -18.68
C ALA A 21 -8.84 31.30 -19.53
N GLN A 22 -8.84 32.59 -19.17
CA GLN A 22 -8.00 33.60 -19.82
C GLN A 22 -6.89 34.14 -18.91
N SER A 23 -6.96 33.81 -17.62
CA SER A 23 -6.01 34.26 -16.60
C SER A 23 -5.64 33.12 -15.65
N GLU A 24 -4.59 33.34 -14.85
CA GLU A 24 -4.21 32.43 -13.76
C GLU A 24 -5.34 32.28 -12.73
N GLU A 25 -6.03 33.38 -12.42
CA GLU A 25 -7.16 33.41 -11.50
C GLU A 25 -8.35 32.59 -12.03
N ASP A 26 -8.64 32.65 -13.33
CA ASP A 26 -9.67 31.81 -13.94
C ASP A 26 -9.35 30.32 -13.81
N VAL A 27 -8.08 29.94 -14.08
CA VAL A 27 -7.63 28.55 -13.92
C VAL A 27 -7.79 28.13 -12.47
N ARG A 28 -7.33 28.95 -11.52
CA ARG A 28 -7.43 28.69 -10.08
C ARG A 28 -8.88 28.44 -9.66
N VAL A 29 -9.80 29.35 -9.97
CA VAL A 29 -11.20 29.23 -9.55
C VAL A 29 -11.88 28.02 -10.19
N ARG A 30 -11.72 27.82 -11.50
CA ARG A 30 -12.43 26.75 -12.22
C ARG A 30 -11.88 25.37 -11.87
N VAL A 31 -10.55 25.21 -11.87
CA VAL A 31 -9.92 23.92 -11.61
C VAL A 31 -10.03 23.54 -10.13
N SER A 32 -9.85 24.48 -9.19
CA SER A 32 -10.06 24.18 -7.76
C SER A 32 -11.49 23.73 -7.49
N GLY A 33 -12.49 24.31 -8.14
CA GLY A 33 -13.89 23.85 -8.06
C GLY A 33 -14.08 22.42 -8.55
N VAL A 34 -13.43 22.05 -9.66
CA VAL A 34 -13.44 20.66 -10.17
C VAL A 34 -12.76 19.71 -9.18
N ILE A 35 -11.59 20.07 -8.64
CA ILE A 35 -10.86 19.26 -7.67
C ILE A 35 -11.71 19.07 -6.39
N GLU A 36 -12.29 20.15 -5.87
CA GLU A 36 -13.11 20.11 -4.66
C GLU A 36 -14.34 19.21 -4.85
N GLN A 37 -15.12 19.43 -5.91
CA GLN A 37 -16.40 18.74 -6.12
C GLN A 37 -16.24 17.31 -6.65
N LYS A 38 -15.28 17.08 -7.56
CA LYS A 38 -15.16 15.80 -8.28
C LYS A 38 -14.06 14.90 -7.76
N ILE A 39 -13.16 15.41 -6.91
CA ILE A 39 -12.09 14.60 -6.30
C ILE A 39 -12.20 14.61 -4.77
N LEU A 40 -12.07 15.77 -4.12
CA LEU A 40 -11.95 15.84 -2.66
C LEU A 40 -13.22 15.40 -1.95
N GLN A 41 -14.39 15.89 -2.36
CA GLN A 41 -15.68 15.51 -1.78
C GLN A 41 -15.97 14.00 -1.90
N PRO A 42 -15.82 13.36 -3.09
CA PRO A 42 -15.93 11.90 -3.22
C PRO A 42 -14.93 11.12 -2.35
N LEU A 43 -13.76 11.69 -2.08
CA LEU A 43 -12.76 11.12 -1.17
C LEU A 43 -13.00 11.47 0.31
N GLY A 44 -14.00 12.30 0.64
CA GLY A 44 -14.26 12.76 2.01
C GLY A 44 -13.16 13.65 2.59
N ILE A 45 -12.40 14.37 1.75
CA ILE A 45 -11.35 15.31 2.16
C ILE A 45 -11.97 16.71 2.31
N ASN A 46 -12.01 17.24 3.53
CA ASN A 46 -12.70 18.50 3.84
C ASN A 46 -11.77 19.65 4.29
N SER A 47 -10.47 19.39 4.44
CA SER A 47 -9.50 20.37 4.97
C SER A 47 -8.74 21.06 3.85
N VAL A 48 -9.28 22.19 3.37
CA VAL A 48 -8.69 22.99 2.29
C VAL A 48 -8.46 24.42 2.76
N GLY A 49 -7.21 24.88 2.73
CA GLY A 49 -6.83 26.27 2.90
C GLY A 49 -6.87 27.01 1.55
N ARG A 50 -7.39 28.24 1.55
CA ARG A 50 -7.47 29.10 0.35
C ARG A 50 -6.49 30.27 0.49
N TYR A 51 -5.43 30.25 -0.31
CA TYR A 51 -4.44 31.33 -0.49
C TYR A 51 -4.29 31.64 -2.00
N GLU A 52 -3.19 32.31 -2.39
CA GLU A 52 -2.73 32.40 -3.80
C GLU A 52 -2.52 31.00 -4.41
N TYR A 53 -2.23 30.01 -3.57
CA TYR A 53 -2.19 28.59 -3.87
C TYR A 53 -3.27 27.84 -3.08
N THR A 54 -3.58 26.60 -3.46
CA THR A 54 -4.48 25.73 -2.68
C THR A 54 -3.67 24.79 -1.81
N LEU A 55 -3.88 24.84 -0.50
CA LEU A 55 -3.30 23.87 0.44
C LEU A 55 -4.38 22.86 0.82
N VAL A 56 -4.16 21.59 0.50
CA VAL A 56 -5.02 20.50 0.96
C VAL A 56 -4.25 19.73 2.03
N SER A 57 -4.80 19.68 3.24
CA SER A 57 -4.13 19.05 4.39
C SER A 57 -4.83 17.76 4.79
N GLY A 58 -4.04 16.75 5.11
CA GLY A 58 -4.52 15.50 5.69
C GLY A 58 -4.79 15.62 7.19
N VAL A 59 -5.56 14.66 7.73
CA VAL A 59 -5.81 14.53 9.17
C VAL A 59 -4.86 13.50 9.81
N ARG A 60 -4.31 12.57 9.01
CA ARG A 60 -3.42 11.51 9.51
C ARG A 60 -1.97 12.01 9.59
N ILE A 61 -1.39 11.89 10.77
CA ILE A 61 0.01 12.25 11.03
C ILE A 61 0.98 11.32 10.28
N ASP A 62 0.57 10.08 10.00
CA ASP A 62 1.36 9.07 9.28
C ASP A 62 0.95 8.91 7.81
N ALA A 63 0.29 9.93 7.24
CA ALA A 63 -0.08 9.96 5.83
C ALA A 63 1.13 9.91 4.89
N LEU A 64 0.92 9.46 3.63
CA LEU A 64 1.97 9.47 2.60
C LEU A 64 2.51 10.88 2.38
N TYR A 65 1.60 11.86 2.30
CA TYR A 65 1.90 13.28 2.35
C TYR A 65 1.03 13.91 3.43
N GLY A 66 1.58 14.80 4.25
CA GLY A 66 0.77 15.57 5.21
C GLY A 66 -0.02 16.68 4.49
N HIS A 67 0.53 17.19 3.40
CA HIS A 67 0.02 18.33 2.66
C HIS A 67 0.24 18.19 1.15
N VAL A 68 -0.74 18.63 0.37
CA VAL A 68 -0.63 18.82 -1.08
C VAL A 68 -0.82 20.30 -1.36
N LEU A 69 0.15 20.91 -2.03
CA LEU A 69 0.15 22.33 -2.37
C LEU A 69 -0.01 22.47 -3.88
N ILE A 70 -1.10 23.09 -4.31
CA ILE A 70 -1.45 23.26 -5.72
C ILE A 70 -1.24 24.72 -6.11
N GLU A 71 -0.31 24.93 -7.03
CA GLU A 71 -0.03 26.21 -7.70
C GLU A 71 -0.69 26.25 -9.07
N TYR A 72 -1.45 27.31 -9.34
CA TYR A 72 -2.11 27.48 -10.63
C TYR A 72 -1.33 28.46 -11.50
N LYS A 73 -1.37 28.25 -12.81
CA LYS A 73 -0.76 29.17 -13.79
C LYS A 73 -1.69 29.42 -14.96
N ALA A 74 -1.58 30.60 -15.56
CA ALA A 74 -2.33 30.94 -16.77
C ALA A 74 -2.01 29.96 -17.92
N PRO A 75 -2.96 29.68 -18.83
CA PRO A 75 -2.73 28.76 -19.95
C PRO A 75 -1.46 29.11 -20.75
N GLY A 76 -0.68 28.09 -21.13
CA GLY A 76 0.57 28.24 -21.87
C GLY A 76 1.81 28.44 -20.98
N LYS A 77 1.65 28.74 -19.69
CA LYS A 77 2.78 28.96 -18.74
C LYS A 77 3.58 27.72 -18.39
N LEU A 78 3.14 26.53 -18.81
CA LEU A 78 3.90 25.29 -18.71
C LEU A 78 4.48 24.82 -20.05
N SER A 79 4.62 25.72 -21.03
CA SER A 79 5.21 25.41 -22.34
C SER A 79 6.69 25.81 -22.47
N ASN A 80 7.14 26.86 -21.78
CA ASN A 80 8.54 27.32 -21.89
C ASN A 80 9.32 27.12 -20.58
N LYS A 81 10.65 26.95 -20.71
CA LYS A 81 11.52 26.59 -19.57
C LYS A 81 11.57 27.65 -18.47
N SER A 82 11.54 28.94 -18.83
CA SER A 82 11.61 30.03 -17.85
C SER A 82 10.35 30.12 -16.99
N ASP A 83 9.17 30.01 -17.58
CA ASP A 83 7.91 30.04 -16.84
C ASP A 83 7.77 28.79 -15.96
N ILE A 84 8.19 27.61 -16.44
CA ILE A 84 8.24 26.37 -15.63
C ILE A 84 9.17 26.54 -14.42
N ALA A 85 10.37 27.10 -14.63
CA ALA A 85 11.33 27.34 -13.55
C ALA A 85 10.79 28.35 -12.51
N ASN A 86 10.09 29.39 -12.97
CA ASN A 86 9.46 30.37 -12.09
C ASN A 86 8.33 29.75 -11.26
N ALA A 87 7.45 28.95 -11.89
CA ALA A 87 6.39 28.24 -11.20
C ALA A 87 6.93 27.23 -10.18
N LYS A 88 7.99 26.49 -10.55
CA LYS A 88 8.73 25.62 -9.62
C LYS A 88 9.25 26.40 -8.42
N ALA A 89 9.98 27.50 -8.65
CA ALA A 89 10.57 28.29 -7.58
C ALA A 89 9.52 28.91 -6.65
N GLN A 90 8.37 29.32 -7.19
CA GLN A 90 7.24 29.80 -6.40
C GLN A 90 6.68 28.71 -5.49
N LEU A 91 6.44 27.52 -6.04
CA LEU A 91 5.95 26.37 -5.28
C LEU A 91 6.93 25.93 -4.18
N VAL A 92 8.23 25.94 -4.47
CA VAL A 92 9.28 25.69 -3.45
C VAL A 92 9.16 26.69 -2.30
N ARG A 93 9.10 28.00 -2.59
CA ARG A 93 8.96 29.02 -1.54
C ARG A 93 7.73 28.81 -0.66
N TYR A 94 6.61 28.42 -1.25
CA TYR A 94 5.40 28.12 -0.47
C TYR A 94 5.60 26.90 0.44
N ILE A 95 6.22 25.82 -0.06
CA ILE A 95 6.50 24.65 0.78
C ILE A 95 7.49 25.01 1.90
N GLU A 96 8.56 25.73 1.62
CA GLU A 96 9.54 26.15 2.63
C GLU A 96 8.88 26.99 3.74
N LYS A 97 7.96 27.88 3.35
CA LYS A 97 7.18 28.70 4.29
C LYS A 97 6.26 27.86 5.17
N GLU A 98 5.46 26.95 4.58
CA GLU A 98 4.48 26.15 5.32
C GLU A 98 5.12 25.03 6.16
N ALA A 99 6.25 24.50 5.71
CA ALA A 99 6.97 23.44 6.41
C ALA A 99 7.78 23.95 7.61
N GLU A 100 8.16 25.23 7.60
CA GLU A 100 9.01 25.93 8.59
C GLU A 100 10.46 25.42 8.71
N VAL A 101 10.68 24.12 8.52
CA VAL A 101 11.95 23.41 8.71
C VAL A 101 12.17 22.34 7.62
N GLU A 102 13.43 22.18 7.18
CA GLU A 102 13.80 21.31 6.04
C GLU A 102 13.38 19.85 6.22
N ASN A 103 13.41 19.33 7.46
CA ASN A 103 13.00 17.94 7.74
C ASN A 103 11.51 17.67 7.46
N ARG A 104 10.68 18.72 7.34
CA ARG A 104 9.24 18.61 7.02
C ARG A 104 8.96 18.78 5.53
N TYR A 105 9.94 19.14 4.69
CA TYR A 105 9.73 19.35 3.26
C TYR A 105 9.21 18.10 2.55
N GLY A 106 9.65 16.91 2.99
CA GLY A 106 9.16 15.63 2.47
C GLY A 106 7.68 15.35 2.75
N ASN A 107 7.05 16.08 3.68
CA ASN A 107 5.62 15.92 3.99
C ASN A 107 4.72 16.66 2.99
N PHE A 108 5.30 17.41 2.05
CA PHE A 108 4.58 18.19 1.06
C PHE A 108 4.78 17.60 -0.33
N LEU A 109 3.68 17.48 -1.07
CA LEU A 109 3.72 17.29 -2.51
C LEU A 109 3.26 18.58 -3.20
N GLY A 110 4.10 19.11 -4.08
CA GLY A 110 3.72 20.25 -4.91
C GLY A 110 3.07 19.80 -6.22
N VAL A 111 2.00 20.47 -6.64
CA VAL A 111 1.36 20.28 -7.96
C VAL A 111 1.28 21.64 -8.65
N ILE A 112 1.68 21.72 -9.92
CA ILE A 112 1.50 22.92 -10.75
C ILE A 112 0.45 22.60 -11.81
N ILE A 113 -0.61 23.40 -11.91
CA ILE A 113 -1.70 23.18 -12.87
C ILE A 113 -1.88 24.40 -13.79
N SER A 114 -1.83 24.14 -15.10
CA SER A 114 -2.11 25.05 -16.22
C SER A 114 -2.87 24.24 -17.28
N ASP A 115 -2.61 24.48 -18.57
CA ASP A 115 -2.84 23.59 -19.72
C ASP A 115 -2.11 22.23 -19.63
N ARG A 116 -1.17 22.10 -18.69
CA ARG A 116 -0.44 20.89 -18.35
C ARG A 116 -0.33 20.75 -16.83
N ILE A 117 0.14 19.61 -16.33
CA ILE A 117 0.31 19.37 -14.88
C ILE A 117 1.75 18.94 -14.57
N GLY A 118 2.37 19.59 -13.58
CA GLY A 118 3.67 19.23 -13.04
C GLY A 118 3.59 18.78 -11.58
N PHE A 119 4.47 17.88 -11.16
CA PHE A 119 4.54 17.36 -9.79
C PHE A 119 5.93 17.61 -9.20
N LEU A 120 6.00 18.36 -8.10
CA LEU A 120 7.22 18.75 -7.42
C LEU A 120 7.38 17.95 -6.12
N ARG A 121 8.58 17.42 -5.90
CA ARG A 121 8.93 16.71 -4.67
C ARG A 121 10.29 17.12 -4.14
N TYR A 122 10.44 17.13 -2.82
CA TYR A 122 11.74 17.21 -2.17
C TYR A 122 12.38 15.82 -2.04
N ASN A 123 13.59 15.66 -2.58
CA ASN A 123 14.40 14.45 -2.45
C ASN A 123 15.76 14.81 -1.83
N PRO A 124 15.97 14.58 -0.52
CA PRO A 124 17.22 14.91 0.15
C PRO A 124 18.42 14.10 -0.36
N ARG A 125 18.18 12.98 -1.06
CA ARG A 125 19.22 12.09 -1.60
C ARG A 125 19.58 12.40 -3.06
N ALA A 126 18.95 13.39 -3.68
CA ALA A 126 19.29 13.76 -5.05
C ALA A 126 20.70 14.37 -5.12
N SER A 127 21.51 13.92 -6.07
CA SER A 127 22.89 14.40 -6.27
C SER A 127 22.98 15.82 -6.83
N GLY A 128 21.85 16.45 -7.16
CA GLY A 128 21.76 17.78 -7.75
C GLY A 128 20.69 18.62 -7.05
N ASP A 129 19.80 19.23 -7.82
CA ASP A 129 18.65 19.93 -7.24
C ASP A 129 17.78 18.95 -6.42
N LYS A 130 17.69 19.20 -5.12
CA LYS A 130 16.87 18.41 -4.19
C LYS A 130 15.38 18.51 -4.54
N TRP A 131 14.96 19.59 -5.19
CA TRP A 131 13.58 19.75 -5.66
C TRP A 131 13.44 19.15 -7.05
N VAL A 132 12.79 18.00 -7.14
CA VAL A 132 12.60 17.27 -8.40
C VAL A 132 11.21 17.60 -8.95
N LEU A 133 11.17 18.28 -10.09
CA LEU A 133 9.93 18.52 -10.84
C LEU A 133 9.79 17.45 -11.93
N ARG A 134 8.69 16.69 -11.88
CA ARG A 134 8.28 15.76 -12.94
C ARG A 134 7.19 16.39 -13.80
N GLY A 135 7.30 16.22 -15.12
CA GLY A 135 6.45 16.89 -16.10
C GLY A 135 7.08 18.20 -16.60
N PRO A 136 6.26 19.16 -17.10
CA PRO A 136 4.80 19.12 -17.16
C PRO A 136 4.26 18.07 -18.15
N TYR A 137 3.15 17.43 -17.80
CA TYR A 137 2.46 16.40 -18.57
C TYR A 137 1.12 16.92 -19.09
N ASP A 138 0.66 16.37 -20.21
CA ASP A 138 -0.65 16.73 -20.75
C ASP A 138 -1.75 16.27 -19.79
N ILE A 139 -2.84 17.04 -19.73
CA ILE A 139 -4.01 16.65 -18.95
C ILE A 139 -4.65 15.46 -19.66
N ASN A 140 -4.42 14.26 -19.15
CA ASN A 140 -4.99 13.01 -19.65
C ASN A 140 -5.32 12.10 -18.45
N ARG A 141 -5.87 10.92 -18.72
CA ARG A 141 -6.29 9.98 -17.68
C ARG A 141 -5.15 9.60 -16.73
N GLU A 142 -3.95 9.33 -17.25
CA GLU A 142 -2.78 8.95 -16.43
C GLU A 142 -2.33 10.08 -15.51
N THR A 143 -2.25 11.30 -16.03
CA THR A 143 -1.86 12.48 -15.25
C THR A 143 -2.91 12.80 -14.16
N VAL A 144 -4.20 12.67 -14.47
CA VAL A 144 -5.27 12.87 -13.50
C VAL A 144 -5.30 11.77 -12.43
N VAL A 145 -5.00 10.52 -12.79
CA VAL A 145 -4.83 9.44 -11.80
C VAL A 145 -3.75 9.81 -10.79
N LYS A 146 -2.58 10.30 -11.22
CA LYS A 146 -1.51 10.76 -10.31
C LYS A 146 -1.96 11.89 -9.39
N LEU A 147 -2.77 12.82 -9.89
CA LEU A 147 -3.36 13.89 -9.08
C LEU A 147 -4.31 13.32 -8.01
N VAL A 148 -5.17 12.37 -8.38
CA VAL A 148 -6.08 11.71 -7.44
C VAL A 148 -5.31 10.90 -6.39
N GLU A 149 -4.27 10.16 -6.78
CA GLU A 149 -3.39 9.41 -5.89
C GLU A 149 -2.66 10.33 -4.91
N ALA A 150 -2.13 11.46 -5.39
CA ALA A 150 -1.53 12.49 -4.54
C ALA A 150 -2.49 12.98 -3.45
N LEU A 151 -3.74 13.26 -3.82
CA LEU A 151 -4.76 13.72 -2.88
C LEU A 151 -5.24 12.61 -1.93
N ARG A 152 -5.34 11.36 -2.39
CA ARG A 152 -5.61 10.19 -1.54
C ARG A 152 -4.51 9.93 -0.52
N GLY A 153 -3.25 10.20 -0.90
CA GLY A 153 -2.08 10.11 -0.03
C GLY A 153 -2.17 10.97 1.23
N LEU A 154 -3.05 11.98 1.27
CA LEU A 154 -3.34 12.80 2.46
C LEU A 154 -4.09 12.05 3.57
N GLN A 155 -4.85 11.01 3.21
CA GLN A 155 -5.66 10.23 4.14
C GLN A 155 -5.12 8.83 4.39
N ARG A 156 -4.18 8.38 3.55
CA ARG A 156 -3.64 7.01 3.59
C ARG A 156 -2.21 6.98 4.07
N LYS A 157 -1.86 5.93 4.80
CA LYS A 157 -0.50 5.69 5.31
C LYS A 157 0.47 5.49 4.15
N SER A 158 1.68 6.01 4.30
CA SER A 158 2.78 5.63 3.42
C SER A 158 3.05 4.12 3.55
N LEU A 159 3.15 3.41 2.42
CA LEU A 159 3.62 2.02 2.40
C LEU A 159 5.15 1.98 2.54
N ASN A 160 5.62 2.20 3.78
CA ASN A 160 7.01 2.11 4.19
C ASN A 160 7.23 0.97 5.19
N VAL A 161 8.49 0.60 5.38
CA VAL A 161 8.91 -0.52 6.23
C VAL A 161 8.43 -0.35 7.66
N GLU A 162 8.66 0.82 8.24
CA GLU A 162 8.38 1.10 9.65
C GLU A 162 6.89 0.94 9.96
N SER A 163 6.05 1.49 9.09
CA SER A 163 4.58 1.40 9.22
C SER A 163 4.10 -0.03 8.99
N LEU A 164 4.66 -0.74 8.00
CA LEU A 164 4.28 -2.11 7.69
C LEU A 164 4.65 -3.08 8.84
N VAL A 165 5.86 -2.96 9.40
CA VAL A 165 6.29 -3.75 10.56
C VAL A 165 5.49 -3.41 11.81
N ARG A 166 5.13 -2.13 12.01
CA ARG A 166 4.26 -1.73 13.13
C ARG A 166 2.89 -2.41 13.06
N ASP A 167 2.27 -2.44 11.88
CA ASP A 167 0.86 -2.84 11.75
C ASP A 167 0.69 -4.34 11.45
N PHE A 168 1.72 -5.01 10.90
CA PHE A 168 1.69 -6.43 10.52
C PHE A 168 2.84 -7.27 11.08
N GLY A 169 3.83 -6.67 11.74
CA GLY A 169 4.95 -7.37 12.36
C GLY A 169 4.57 -8.06 13.68
N PRO A 170 5.55 -8.66 14.38
CA PRO A 170 5.29 -9.57 15.50
C PRO A 170 4.63 -8.91 16.71
N GLN A 171 4.82 -7.60 16.89
CA GLN A 171 4.22 -6.87 18.00
C GLN A 171 2.76 -6.44 17.73
N SER A 172 2.29 -6.58 16.49
CA SER A 172 0.93 -6.21 16.11
C SER A 172 -0.10 -7.24 16.60
N ASP A 173 -1.26 -6.75 17.05
CA ASP A 173 -2.35 -7.62 17.48
C ASP A 173 -2.88 -8.51 16.36
N VAL A 174 -2.85 -8.03 15.11
CA VAL A 174 -3.33 -8.81 13.95
C VAL A 174 -2.40 -9.99 13.67
N ALA A 175 -1.08 -9.80 13.76
CA ALA A 175 -0.13 -10.89 13.58
C ALA A 175 -0.27 -11.94 14.68
N LYS A 176 -0.34 -11.50 15.94
CA LYS A 176 -0.54 -12.39 17.11
C LYS A 176 -1.80 -13.23 16.96
N LYS A 177 -2.93 -12.58 16.62
CA LYS A 177 -4.22 -13.24 16.42
C LYS A 177 -4.20 -14.22 15.24
N MET A 178 -3.69 -13.79 14.08
CA MET A 178 -3.63 -14.61 12.87
C MET A 178 -2.78 -15.85 13.06
N VAL A 179 -1.55 -15.70 13.57
CA VAL A 179 -0.62 -16.81 13.75
C VAL A 179 -1.15 -17.81 14.77
N ARG A 180 -1.80 -17.34 15.84
CA ARG A 180 -2.44 -18.22 16.82
C ARG A 180 -3.60 -19.02 16.21
N LEU A 181 -4.49 -18.37 15.46
CA LEU A 181 -5.61 -19.04 14.80
C LEU A 181 -5.11 -20.08 13.78
N LEU A 182 -4.11 -19.71 12.96
CA LEU A 182 -3.47 -20.66 12.04
C LEU A 182 -2.90 -21.87 12.80
N TYR A 183 -2.13 -21.64 13.86
CA TYR A 183 -1.59 -22.73 14.68
C TYR A 183 -2.68 -23.66 15.24
N GLU A 184 -3.73 -23.10 15.83
CA GLU A 184 -4.84 -23.87 16.40
C GLU A 184 -5.56 -24.71 15.34
N ARG A 185 -5.80 -24.13 14.15
CA ARG A 185 -6.44 -24.83 13.04
C ARG A 185 -5.54 -25.90 12.43
N LEU A 186 -4.24 -25.68 12.39
CA LEU A 186 -3.26 -26.70 11.98
C LEU A 186 -3.24 -27.87 12.95
N MET A 187 -3.14 -27.60 14.26
CA MET A 187 -3.17 -28.60 15.33
C MET A 187 -4.46 -29.44 15.34
N GLY A 188 -5.61 -28.80 15.11
CA GLY A 188 -6.92 -29.45 15.10
C GLY A 188 -7.34 -30.06 13.75
N SER A 189 -6.56 -29.86 12.69
CA SER A 189 -6.99 -30.21 11.33
C SER A 189 -7.11 -31.72 11.13
N LYS A 190 -8.25 -32.14 10.57
CA LYS A 190 -8.45 -33.51 10.07
C LYS A 190 -8.18 -33.64 8.57
N SER A 191 -7.96 -32.53 7.87
CA SER A 191 -7.74 -32.52 6.43
C SER A 191 -6.46 -33.28 6.07
N ALA A 192 -6.56 -34.26 5.17
CA ALA A 192 -5.41 -34.98 4.65
C ALA A 192 -4.48 -34.04 3.87
N ARG A 193 -5.05 -33.11 3.09
CA ARG A 193 -4.29 -32.13 2.32
C ARG A 193 -3.46 -31.21 3.22
N VAL A 194 -4.04 -30.69 4.30
CA VAL A 194 -3.32 -29.83 5.25
C VAL A 194 -2.12 -30.56 5.85
N ARG A 195 -2.30 -31.84 6.23
CA ARG A 195 -1.21 -32.67 6.77
C ARG A 195 -0.10 -32.88 5.74
N VAL A 196 -0.45 -33.26 4.51
CA VAL A 196 0.53 -33.47 3.43
C VAL A 196 1.33 -32.18 3.15
N LEU A 197 0.67 -31.03 3.03
CA LEU A 197 1.36 -29.76 2.77
C LEU A 197 2.34 -29.39 3.90
N PHE A 198 1.94 -29.59 5.16
CA PHE A 198 2.82 -29.36 6.30
C PHE A 198 4.00 -30.34 6.31
N GLU A 199 3.74 -31.64 6.13
CA GLU A 199 4.77 -32.68 6.16
C GLU A 199 5.80 -32.50 5.04
N ASP A 200 5.36 -32.17 3.82
CA ASP A 200 6.26 -31.89 2.70
C ASP A 200 7.08 -30.62 2.93
N TRP A 201 6.44 -29.53 3.38
CA TRP A 201 7.15 -28.32 3.76
C TRP A 201 8.19 -28.61 4.85
N PHE A 202 7.81 -29.33 5.91
CA PHE A 202 8.67 -29.64 7.04
C PHE A 202 9.83 -30.56 6.64
N ARG A 203 9.60 -31.51 5.73
CA ARG A 203 10.65 -32.37 5.17
C ARG A 203 11.70 -31.52 4.45
N LEU A 204 11.30 -30.59 3.58
CA LEU A 204 12.24 -29.70 2.89
C LEU A 204 12.95 -28.76 3.85
N PHE A 205 12.21 -28.20 4.80
CA PHE A 205 12.74 -27.33 5.86
C PHE A 205 13.77 -28.05 6.74
N SER A 206 13.49 -29.27 7.19
CA SER A 206 14.39 -30.04 8.08
C SER A 206 15.61 -30.62 7.36
N GLN A 207 15.52 -30.91 6.06
CA GLN A 207 16.66 -31.36 5.27
C GLN A 207 17.67 -30.24 5.00
N THR A 208 17.18 -29.02 4.83
CA THR A 208 18.00 -27.84 4.51
C THR A 208 18.57 -27.17 5.76
N THR A 209 17.93 -27.37 6.91
CA THR A 209 18.31 -26.72 8.16
C THR A 209 18.74 -27.78 9.16
N GLY A 210 19.93 -27.66 9.76
CA GLY A 210 20.36 -28.51 10.89
C GLY A 210 19.51 -28.21 12.14
N TYR A 211 18.23 -28.52 12.06
CA TYR A 211 17.13 -28.07 12.90
C TYR A 211 17.20 -28.74 14.26
N SER A 212 17.11 -27.92 15.31
CA SER A 212 17.09 -28.39 16.70
C SER A 212 16.23 -27.41 17.50
N PRO A 213 14.98 -27.80 17.84
CA PRO A 213 14.02 -26.95 18.54
C PRO A 213 14.57 -26.36 19.85
N ASP A 214 15.47 -27.08 20.52
CA ASP A 214 16.04 -26.66 21.80
C ASP A 214 16.84 -25.36 21.71
N LYS A 215 17.39 -25.08 20.53
CA LYS A 215 18.26 -23.93 20.26
C LYS A 215 17.50 -22.67 19.82
N LEU A 216 16.18 -22.73 19.66
CA LEU A 216 15.35 -21.62 19.19
C LEU A 216 14.84 -20.73 20.34
N ARG A 217 15.74 -19.92 20.92
CA ARG A 217 15.42 -19.05 22.06
C ARG A 217 14.53 -17.87 21.70
N GLU A 218 14.73 -17.25 20.53
CA GLU A 218 13.93 -16.10 20.08
C GLU A 218 12.52 -16.56 19.69
N LEU A 219 12.38 -17.73 19.04
CA LEU A 219 11.07 -18.32 18.79
C LEU A 219 10.31 -18.63 20.08
N LYS A 220 10.98 -19.17 21.11
CA LYS A 220 10.37 -19.43 22.42
C LYS A 220 9.79 -18.16 23.04
N ARG A 221 10.56 -17.07 23.02
CA ARG A 221 10.11 -15.77 23.49
C ARG A 221 8.92 -15.24 22.68
N LEU A 222 8.96 -15.37 21.35
CA LEU A 222 7.84 -14.97 20.49
C LEU A 222 6.56 -15.74 20.83
N VAL A 223 6.67 -17.06 21.07
CA VAL A 223 5.56 -17.92 21.47
C VAL A 223 4.97 -17.47 22.81
N GLU A 224 5.80 -17.08 23.78
CA GLU A 224 5.33 -16.49 25.04
C GLU A 224 4.60 -15.15 24.82
N GLU A 225 5.17 -14.27 24.01
CA GLU A 225 4.58 -12.95 23.68
C GLU A 225 3.26 -13.07 22.91
N TYR A 226 3.06 -14.14 22.16
CA TYR A 226 1.81 -14.44 21.44
C TYR A 226 0.75 -15.09 22.32
N GLY A 227 1.12 -15.44 23.57
CA GLY A 227 0.20 -16.00 24.57
C GLY A 227 -0.22 -17.44 24.28
N PHE A 228 0.62 -18.22 23.60
CA PHE A 228 0.37 -19.66 23.46
C PHE A 228 0.36 -20.34 24.83
N ARG A 229 -0.51 -21.34 25.01
CA ARG A 229 -0.67 -22.07 26.28
C ARG A 229 -0.32 -23.54 26.11
N GLY A 230 0.24 -24.14 27.16
CA GLY A 230 0.54 -25.57 27.20
C GLY A 230 1.79 -25.96 26.40
N LYS A 231 1.87 -27.23 26.01
CA LYS A 231 2.99 -27.75 25.20
C LYS A 231 2.83 -27.28 23.76
N VAL A 232 3.70 -26.37 23.32
CA VAL A 232 3.67 -25.78 21.97
C VAL A 232 4.52 -26.61 21.01
N ASP A 233 3.96 -26.86 19.82
CA ASP A 233 4.71 -27.44 18.69
C ASP A 233 5.35 -26.31 17.89
N TYR A 234 6.67 -26.13 18.03
CA TYR A 234 7.41 -25.07 17.35
C TYR A 234 7.39 -25.20 15.82
N ASN A 235 7.28 -26.41 15.27
CA ASN A 235 7.24 -26.60 13.82
C ASN A 235 5.95 -26.00 13.24
N PHE A 236 4.85 -26.23 13.94
CA PHE A 236 3.53 -25.72 13.57
C PHE A 236 3.47 -24.20 13.71
N VAL A 237 4.14 -23.63 14.72
CA VAL A 237 4.29 -22.17 14.86
C VAL A 237 5.09 -21.59 13.69
N ILE A 238 6.24 -22.18 13.34
CA ILE A 238 7.05 -21.71 12.21
C ILE A 238 6.24 -21.77 10.90
N PHE A 239 5.53 -22.87 10.65
CA PHE A 239 4.67 -22.99 9.46
C PHE A 239 3.56 -21.94 9.43
N SER A 240 2.96 -21.65 10.59
CA SER A 240 1.92 -20.62 10.74
C SER A 240 2.46 -19.20 10.51
N LEU A 241 3.69 -18.90 10.96
CA LEU A 241 4.37 -17.63 10.72
C LEU A 241 4.64 -17.41 9.22
N HIS A 242 5.14 -18.44 8.53
CA HIS A 242 5.36 -18.37 7.07
C HIS A 242 4.04 -18.24 6.32
N THR A 243 2.99 -18.95 6.76
CA THR A 243 1.66 -18.84 6.18
C THR A 243 1.11 -17.42 6.31
N TYR A 244 1.22 -16.82 7.49
CA TYR A 244 0.81 -15.44 7.73
C TYR A 244 1.60 -14.44 6.87
N TYR A 245 2.93 -14.57 6.82
CA TYR A 245 3.77 -13.72 5.97
C TYR A 245 3.41 -13.85 4.49
N ALA A 246 3.25 -15.08 3.98
CA ALA A 246 2.85 -15.35 2.59
C ALA A 246 1.50 -14.73 2.27
N LEU A 247 0.52 -14.85 3.17
CA LEU A 247 -0.79 -14.21 3.00
C LEU A 247 -0.66 -12.68 2.89
N VAL A 248 0.04 -12.02 3.82
CA VAL A 248 0.22 -10.55 3.79
C VAL A 248 0.93 -10.12 2.49
N MET A 249 1.97 -10.84 2.09
CA MET A 249 2.69 -10.59 0.83
C MET A 249 1.77 -10.72 -0.39
N LYS A 250 0.94 -11.78 -0.46
CA LYS A 250 0.01 -12.00 -1.58
C LYS A 250 -1.08 -10.95 -1.63
N LEU A 251 -1.64 -10.56 -0.49
CA LEU A 251 -2.63 -9.47 -0.41
C LEU A 251 -2.02 -8.15 -0.88
N LEU A 252 -0.80 -7.84 -0.47
CA LEU A 252 -0.10 -6.63 -0.91
C LEU A 252 0.21 -6.69 -2.42
N ALA A 253 0.71 -7.82 -2.91
CA ALA A 253 0.99 -8.01 -4.34
C ALA A 253 -0.29 -7.89 -5.18
N ALA A 254 -1.42 -8.43 -4.71
CA ALA A 254 -2.71 -8.29 -5.36
C ALA A 254 -3.21 -6.84 -5.36
N GLU A 255 -3.06 -6.12 -4.25
CA GLU A 255 -3.41 -4.69 -4.17
C GLU A 255 -2.58 -3.86 -5.17
N ILE A 256 -1.29 -4.14 -5.27
CA ILE A 256 -0.40 -3.51 -6.25
C ILE A 256 -0.79 -3.93 -7.68
N ALA A 257 -1.13 -5.20 -7.92
CA ALA A 257 -1.60 -5.66 -9.23
C ALA A 257 -2.90 -4.96 -9.66
N TYR A 258 -3.80 -4.66 -8.72
CA TYR A 258 -5.01 -3.89 -8.99
C TYR A 258 -4.72 -2.46 -9.41
N LEU A 259 -3.69 -1.84 -8.83
CA LEU A 259 -3.22 -0.52 -9.23
C LEU A 259 -2.79 -0.51 -10.71
N TYR A 260 -2.04 -1.52 -11.16
CA TYR A 260 -1.49 -1.57 -12.53
C TYR A 260 -2.38 -2.30 -13.55
N GLY A 261 -3.36 -3.08 -13.09
CA GLY A 261 -4.13 -4.00 -13.91
C GLY A 261 -5.27 -3.36 -14.68
N ALA A 262 -5.30 -3.53 -16.00
CA ALA A 262 -6.47 -3.32 -16.87
C ALA A 262 -7.31 -2.05 -16.63
N GLY A 263 -6.69 -0.92 -16.27
CA GLY A 263 -7.40 0.34 -16.04
C GLY A 263 -8.11 0.46 -14.69
N ARG A 264 -7.85 -0.45 -13.75
CA ARG A 264 -8.46 -0.55 -12.41
C ARG A 264 -7.77 0.29 -11.32
N TRP A 265 -7.13 1.39 -11.68
CA TRP A 265 -6.38 2.31 -10.80
C TRP A 265 -7.12 2.81 -9.54
N LEU A 266 -8.45 2.71 -9.50
CA LEU A 266 -9.29 3.11 -8.35
C LEU A 266 -9.93 1.93 -7.61
N LYS A 267 -9.68 0.68 -8.04
CA LYS A 267 -10.15 -0.51 -7.35
C LYS A 267 -9.09 -0.96 -6.34
N SER A 268 -9.57 -1.56 -5.27
CA SER A 268 -8.75 -2.12 -4.20
C SER A 268 -9.10 -3.59 -4.09
N TYR A 269 -8.11 -4.46 -4.24
CA TYR A 269 -8.29 -5.89 -4.03
C TYR A 269 -8.70 -6.17 -2.59
N VAL A 270 -8.01 -5.56 -1.62
CA VAL A 270 -8.34 -5.75 -0.21
C VAL A 270 -9.73 -5.21 0.14
N GLY A 271 -10.18 -4.15 -0.56
CA GLY A 271 -11.55 -3.67 -0.50
C GLY A 271 -12.57 -4.63 -1.12
N GLU A 272 -12.27 -5.28 -2.26
CA GLU A 272 -13.14 -6.30 -2.85
C GLU A 272 -13.26 -7.54 -1.94
N LEU A 273 -12.16 -7.97 -1.35
CA LEU A 273 -12.11 -9.05 -0.37
C LEU A 273 -12.97 -8.75 0.86
N GLU A 274 -12.84 -7.55 1.45
CA GLU A 274 -13.68 -7.14 2.58
C GLU A 274 -15.17 -7.10 2.20
N ASN A 275 -15.48 -6.54 1.03
CA ASN A 275 -16.85 -6.47 0.53
C ASN A 275 -17.47 -7.87 0.31
N ALA A 276 -16.69 -8.82 -0.20
CA ALA A 276 -17.14 -10.20 -0.38
C ALA A 276 -17.47 -10.84 0.98
N TYR A 277 -16.62 -10.62 1.99
CA TYR A 277 -16.86 -11.11 3.34
C TYR A 277 -18.11 -10.50 3.98
N LEU A 278 -18.30 -9.17 3.87
CA LEU A 278 -19.46 -8.49 4.42
C LEU A 278 -20.78 -8.92 3.78
N ARG A 279 -20.79 -9.24 2.48
CA ARG A 279 -22.02 -9.60 1.75
C ARG A 279 -22.39 -11.07 1.84
N GLY A 280 -21.39 -11.95 1.80
CA GLY A 280 -21.62 -13.39 1.67
C GLY A 280 -20.78 -14.25 2.60
N GLY A 281 -20.23 -13.66 3.65
CA GLY A 281 -19.54 -14.36 4.73
C GLY A 281 -18.31 -15.13 4.27
N VAL A 282 -17.99 -16.19 5.02
CA VAL A 282 -16.78 -17.00 4.85
C VAL A 282 -16.70 -17.64 3.47
N ASP A 283 -17.81 -18.09 2.89
CA ASP A 283 -17.81 -18.76 1.59
C ASP A 283 -17.44 -17.81 0.45
N SER A 284 -17.94 -16.57 0.50
CA SER A 284 -17.58 -15.54 -0.48
C SER A 284 -16.12 -15.09 -0.32
N LEU A 285 -15.67 -14.92 0.92
CA LEU A 285 -14.26 -14.65 1.22
C LEU A 285 -13.35 -15.76 0.70
N LYS A 286 -13.73 -17.03 0.93
CA LYS A 286 -12.99 -18.22 0.48
C LYS A 286 -12.87 -18.26 -1.05
N THR A 287 -13.90 -17.81 -1.76
CA THR A 287 -13.90 -17.76 -3.22
C THR A 287 -12.88 -16.75 -3.73
N VAL A 288 -12.88 -15.53 -3.18
CA VAL A 288 -11.92 -14.48 -3.54
C VAL A 288 -10.49 -14.88 -3.20
N LEU A 289 -10.26 -15.44 -2.00
CA LEU A 289 -8.94 -15.93 -1.61
C LEU A 289 -8.48 -17.11 -2.46
N ARG A 290 -9.36 -18.01 -2.87
CA ARG A 290 -9.00 -19.11 -3.77
C ARG A 290 -8.50 -18.59 -5.12
N GLU A 291 -9.18 -17.60 -5.71
CA GLU A 291 -8.70 -16.97 -6.95
C GLU A 291 -7.30 -16.37 -6.78
N LEU A 292 -7.01 -15.74 -5.63
CA LEU A 292 -5.68 -15.25 -5.31
C LEU A 292 -4.63 -16.35 -5.20
N GLU A 293 -4.93 -17.41 -4.44
CA GLU A 293 -4.01 -18.54 -4.25
C GLU A 293 -3.74 -19.31 -5.56
N GLU A 294 -4.71 -19.34 -6.48
CA GLU A 294 -4.56 -19.92 -7.82
C GLU A 294 -3.87 -18.98 -8.82
N GLY A 295 -3.54 -17.75 -8.40
CA GLY A 295 -2.86 -16.75 -9.23
C GLY A 295 -3.78 -16.04 -10.24
N GLY A 296 -5.10 -16.25 -10.16
CA GLY A 296 -6.10 -15.70 -11.08
C GLY A 296 -6.06 -14.17 -11.15
N VAL A 297 -5.82 -13.50 -10.02
CA VAL A 297 -5.65 -12.03 -9.97
C VAL A 297 -4.54 -11.55 -10.92
N PHE A 298 -3.39 -12.21 -10.92
CA PHE A 298 -2.22 -11.80 -11.71
C PHE A 298 -2.37 -12.18 -13.18
N ALA A 299 -2.94 -13.37 -13.45
CA ALA A 299 -3.25 -13.81 -14.80
C ALA A 299 -4.26 -12.87 -15.48
N ASN A 300 -5.35 -12.54 -14.78
CA ASN A 300 -6.43 -11.73 -15.33
C ASN A 300 -6.05 -10.25 -15.50
N LEU A 301 -5.25 -9.69 -14.59
CA LEU A 301 -4.95 -8.26 -14.57
C LEU A 301 -3.66 -7.87 -15.28
N LEU A 302 -2.64 -8.72 -15.18
CA LEU A 302 -1.29 -8.44 -15.67
C LEU A 302 -0.86 -9.40 -16.78
N ASN A 303 -1.68 -10.39 -17.13
CA ASN A 303 -1.33 -11.47 -18.06
C ASN A 303 -0.09 -12.26 -17.62
N ILE A 304 0.12 -12.38 -16.29
CA ILE A 304 1.21 -13.14 -15.69
C ILE A 304 0.64 -14.45 -15.17
N VAL A 305 0.96 -15.53 -15.87
CA VAL A 305 0.62 -16.89 -15.43
C VAL A 305 1.67 -17.42 -14.45
N ASN A 306 1.27 -18.34 -13.59
CA ASN A 306 2.14 -19.06 -12.64
C ASN A 306 2.89 -18.16 -11.64
N PHE A 307 2.34 -16.98 -11.32
CA PHE A 307 2.95 -16.05 -10.37
C PHE A 307 2.98 -16.59 -8.92
N ILE A 308 1.97 -17.37 -8.53
CA ILE A 308 1.78 -17.90 -7.16
C ILE A 308 1.83 -19.44 -7.11
N GLU A 309 2.18 -20.10 -8.22
CA GLU A 309 1.96 -21.54 -8.40
C GLU A 309 2.67 -22.42 -7.34
N GLY A 310 1.92 -23.37 -6.74
CA GLY A 310 2.50 -24.45 -5.93
C GLY A 310 2.85 -24.14 -4.47
N ASP A 311 2.16 -23.19 -3.82
CA ASP A 311 2.50 -22.79 -2.46
C ASP A 311 1.86 -23.64 -1.34
N TYR A 312 2.70 -24.20 -0.46
CA TYR A 312 2.34 -24.86 0.79
C TYR A 312 1.42 -24.02 1.66
N PHE A 313 1.52 -22.70 1.58
CA PHE A 313 0.86 -21.74 2.47
C PHE A 313 -0.60 -21.41 2.09
N SER A 314 -1.19 -22.09 1.10
CA SER A 314 -2.62 -21.96 0.75
C SER A 314 -3.55 -22.84 1.59
N TRP A 315 -3.00 -23.69 2.48
CA TRP A 315 -3.72 -24.70 3.26
C TRP A 315 -4.82 -24.13 4.18
N TYR A 316 -4.70 -22.86 4.58
CA TYR A 316 -5.67 -22.21 5.47
C TYR A 316 -7.07 -22.16 4.85
N LEU A 317 -7.18 -22.21 3.51
CA LEU A 317 -8.47 -22.30 2.81
C LEU A 317 -9.25 -23.57 3.16
N ASP A 318 -8.57 -24.68 3.42
CA ASP A 318 -9.21 -25.97 3.75
C ASP A 318 -9.83 -25.98 5.15
N VAL A 319 -9.40 -25.07 6.02
CA VAL A 319 -9.86 -24.95 7.41
C VAL A 319 -10.44 -23.56 7.72
N LEU A 320 -10.71 -22.75 6.68
CA LEU A 320 -11.23 -21.40 6.82
C LEU A 320 -12.63 -21.43 7.43
N ASP A 321 -12.74 -20.94 8.66
CA ASP A 321 -13.98 -20.74 9.38
C ASP A 321 -14.23 -19.25 9.63
N LYS A 322 -15.26 -18.94 10.42
CA LYS A 322 -15.63 -17.55 10.73
C LYS A 322 -14.53 -16.79 11.46
N ASP A 323 -13.89 -17.39 12.46
CA ASP A 323 -12.87 -16.70 13.27
C ASP A 323 -11.63 -16.38 12.44
N LEU A 324 -11.19 -17.33 11.61
CA LEU A 324 -10.08 -17.12 10.69
C LEU A 324 -10.47 -16.13 9.58
N GLY A 325 -11.69 -16.19 9.07
CA GLY A 325 -12.23 -15.23 8.10
C GLY A 325 -12.27 -13.79 8.64
N ASP A 326 -12.76 -13.61 9.88
CA ASP A 326 -12.77 -12.32 10.58
C ASP A 326 -11.35 -11.74 10.71
N ALA A 327 -10.37 -12.61 10.99
CA ALA A 327 -8.97 -12.21 11.14
C ALA A 327 -8.32 -11.85 9.79
N VAL A 328 -8.61 -12.59 8.71
CA VAL A 328 -8.17 -12.24 7.34
C VAL A 328 -8.77 -10.90 6.90
N ALA A 329 -10.06 -10.67 7.16
CA ALA A 329 -10.72 -9.40 6.86
C ALA A 329 -10.09 -8.23 7.67
N GLU A 330 -9.65 -8.48 8.90
CA GLU A 330 -8.90 -7.48 9.69
C GLU A 330 -7.55 -7.12 9.05
N VAL A 331 -6.80 -8.11 8.54
CA VAL A 331 -5.56 -7.87 7.77
C VAL A 331 -5.86 -7.01 6.54
N ALA A 332 -6.88 -7.37 5.76
CA ALA A 332 -7.28 -6.64 4.56
C ALA A 332 -7.68 -5.19 4.87
N ARG A 333 -8.47 -4.96 5.93
CA ARG A 333 -8.82 -3.61 6.40
C ARG A 333 -7.59 -2.78 6.74
N ARG A 334 -6.64 -3.34 7.49
CA ARG A 334 -5.40 -2.63 7.82
C ARG A 334 -4.58 -2.32 6.57
N LEU A 335 -4.55 -3.22 5.58
CA LEU A 335 -3.88 -2.96 4.29
C LEU A 335 -4.57 -1.83 3.51
N SER A 336 -5.89 -1.72 3.60
CA SER A 336 -6.66 -0.68 2.91
C SER A 336 -6.33 0.75 3.38
N ASP A 337 -5.75 0.89 4.58
CA ASP A 337 -5.27 2.18 5.11
C ASP A 337 -4.04 2.71 4.38
N TYR A 338 -3.32 1.88 3.63
CA TYR A 338 -2.08 2.26 2.95
C TYR A 338 -2.36 2.81 1.55
N GLU A 339 -1.45 3.67 1.09
CA GLU A 339 -1.43 4.13 -0.29
C GLU A 339 -0.66 3.13 -1.17
N PRO A 340 -1.33 2.29 -1.97
CA PRO A 340 -0.66 1.29 -2.81
C PRO A 340 0.23 1.92 -3.88
N ALA A 341 0.02 3.20 -4.24
CA ALA A 341 0.89 3.91 -5.18
C ALA A 341 2.21 4.40 -4.56
N THR A 342 2.43 4.23 -3.25
CA THR A 342 3.68 4.63 -2.58
C THR A 342 4.94 4.16 -3.31
N PRO A 343 5.08 2.92 -3.84
CA PRO A 343 6.30 2.53 -4.55
C PRO A 343 6.56 3.32 -5.84
N GLN A 344 5.53 3.93 -6.44
CA GLN A 344 5.65 4.79 -7.62
C GLN A 344 5.95 6.23 -7.24
N LEU A 345 5.25 6.70 -6.21
CA LEU A 345 5.30 8.05 -5.70
C LEU A 345 6.62 8.29 -4.94
N GLU A 346 7.03 7.31 -4.12
CA GLU A 346 8.19 7.29 -3.22
C GLU A 346 8.94 5.92 -3.26
N PRO A 347 9.60 5.56 -4.37
CA PRO A 347 10.26 4.25 -4.52
C PRO A 347 11.26 3.90 -3.40
N GLU A 348 11.92 4.91 -2.83
CA GLU A 348 12.89 4.77 -1.75
C GLU A 348 12.28 4.32 -0.42
N LEU A 349 11.00 4.61 -0.17
CA LEU A 349 10.27 4.19 1.02
C LEU A 349 9.80 2.75 0.90
N ALA A 350 9.54 2.30 -0.33
CA ALA A 350 9.06 0.97 -0.65
C ALA A 350 10.19 -0.07 -0.87
N ARG A 351 11.46 0.35 -0.73
CA ARG A 351 12.61 -0.56 -0.89
C ARG A 351 12.66 -1.58 0.26
N ASP A 352 12.90 -2.84 -0.09
CA ASP A 352 13.06 -3.97 0.85
C ASP A 352 11.87 -4.21 1.80
N LEU A 353 10.65 -3.71 1.48
CA LEU A 353 9.45 -3.86 2.30
C LEU A 353 9.20 -5.30 2.76
N LEU A 354 9.10 -6.20 1.78
CA LEU A 354 8.78 -7.60 2.03
C LEU A 354 9.88 -8.30 2.83
N LYS A 355 11.15 -8.06 2.46
CA LYS A 355 12.31 -8.60 3.16
C LYS A 355 12.32 -8.18 4.63
N ARG A 356 12.14 -6.89 4.93
CA ARG A 356 12.18 -6.41 6.31
C ARG A 356 10.97 -6.84 7.13
N LEU A 357 9.79 -6.93 6.51
CA LEU A 357 8.63 -7.55 7.16
C LEU A 357 8.91 -9.01 7.52
N TYR A 358 9.47 -9.80 6.59
CA TYR A 358 9.88 -11.18 6.83
C TYR A 358 10.90 -11.30 7.97
N GLU A 359 11.98 -10.51 7.92
CA GLU A 359 13.03 -10.52 8.95
C GLU A 359 12.51 -10.13 10.34
N SER A 360 11.45 -9.31 10.39
CA SER A 360 10.77 -8.94 11.63
C SER A 360 9.86 -10.04 12.16
N LEU A 361 9.16 -10.77 11.28
CA LEU A 361 8.20 -11.80 11.66
C LEU A 361 8.86 -13.13 12.00
N ILE A 362 9.90 -13.51 11.26
CA ILE A 362 10.60 -14.77 11.44
C ILE A 362 11.83 -14.54 12.34
N PRO A 363 11.87 -15.14 13.54
CA PRO A 363 12.99 -15.00 14.47
C PRO A 363 14.34 -15.29 13.83
N ARG A 364 15.39 -14.60 14.27
CA ARG A 364 16.71 -14.71 13.66
C ARG A 364 17.29 -16.10 13.78
N ASP A 365 17.04 -16.77 14.90
CA ASP A 365 17.49 -18.15 15.11
C ASP A 365 16.81 -19.16 14.17
N VAL A 366 15.58 -18.91 13.73
CA VAL A 366 14.91 -19.68 12.66
C VAL A 366 15.54 -19.35 11.31
N ARG A 367 15.72 -18.07 10.97
CA ARG A 367 16.33 -17.64 9.69
C ARG A 367 17.77 -18.11 9.51
N HIS A 368 18.59 -18.02 10.56
CA HIS A 368 19.95 -18.56 10.54
C HIS A 368 19.98 -20.06 10.27
N LYS A 369 18.97 -20.80 10.75
CA LYS A 369 18.85 -22.23 10.48
C LYS A 369 18.51 -22.50 9.03
N LEU A 370 17.71 -21.63 8.41
CA LEU A 370 17.41 -21.61 6.96
C LEU A 370 18.63 -21.26 6.08
N GLY A 371 19.79 -20.94 6.67
CA GLY A 371 20.94 -20.46 5.92
C GLY A 371 20.75 -19.03 5.38
N GLU A 372 19.74 -18.31 5.88
CA GLU A 372 19.43 -16.94 5.48
C GLU A 372 20.35 -15.97 6.24
N PHE A 373 21.57 -15.84 5.73
CA PHE A 373 22.51 -14.81 6.16
C PHE A 373 22.29 -13.56 5.33
N TYR A 374 21.55 -12.60 5.90
CA TYR A 374 21.45 -11.28 5.29
C TYR A 374 22.70 -10.49 5.65
N THR A 375 23.59 -10.29 4.67
CA THR A 375 24.73 -9.39 4.78
C THR A 375 24.21 -7.95 4.90
N PRO A 376 24.78 -7.12 5.81
CA PRO A 376 24.35 -5.73 6.02
C PRO A 376 24.38 -4.86 4.76
#